data_AF-A0A2E6ENB9-F1
#
_entry.id   AF-A0A2E6ENB9-F1
#
_cell.length_a   1.000
_cell.length_b   1.000
_cell.length_c   1.000
_cell.angle_alpha   90.00
_cell.angle_beta   90.00
_cell.angle_gamma   90.00
#
_symmetry.space_group_name_H-M   'P 1'
#
loop_
_entity.id
_entity.type
_entity.pdbx_description
1 polymer ?
#
loop_
_entity_poly.entity_id
_entity_poly.type
_entity_poly.pdbx_seq_one_letter_code
_entity_poly.pdbx_strand_id
1 'polypeptide(L)'
;MKSQKPVTVLDFQRMKREQRKITMLTAYDATFARLLDSAGTDVLLVGDSLGMVVQGKANTLQVTVDQMIYHGAAVSSAVQRAHVTVDMPFMSYHISVEDAVRNAGRLVTEGGAHSV
;
A
#
# COMPACT_ATOMS: atom_id res chain seq x y z
N MET A 1 19.71 -4.04 -16.38
CA MET A 1 18.53 -4.79 -15.89
C MET A 1 17.36 -4.46 -16.81
N LYS A 2 16.60 -5.46 -17.30
CA LYS A 2 15.36 -5.16 -18.04
C LYS A 2 14.43 -4.40 -17.08
N SER A 3 13.96 -3.22 -17.49
CA SER A 3 12.93 -2.48 -16.77
C SER A 3 11.74 -3.42 -16.55
N GLN A 4 11.49 -3.80 -15.29
CA GLN A 4 10.37 -4.67 -14.96
C GLN A 4 9.10 -3.82 -14.93
N LYS A 5 8.09 -4.21 -15.71
CA LYS A 5 6.81 -3.49 -15.78
C LYS A 5 6.10 -3.51 -14.41
N PRO A 6 5.53 -2.38 -13.97
CA PRO A 6 4.70 -2.34 -12.76
C PRO A 6 3.58 -3.38 -12.77
N VAL A 7 3.31 -3.97 -11.61
CA VAL A 7 2.22 -4.91 -11.37
C VAL A 7 0.91 -4.12 -11.25
N THR A 8 -0.08 -4.52 -12.04
CA THR A 8 -1.39 -3.89 -12.12
C THR A 8 -2.52 -4.82 -11.67
N VAL A 9 -3.71 -4.27 -11.47
CA VAL A 9 -4.92 -5.05 -11.16
C VAL A 9 -5.23 -6.10 -12.22
N LEU A 10 -4.94 -5.81 -13.50
CA LEU A 10 -5.11 -6.75 -14.60
C LEU A 10 -4.12 -7.92 -14.53
N ASP A 11 -2.92 -7.68 -14.00
CA ASP A 11 -1.96 -8.74 -13.76
C ASP A 11 -2.47 -9.70 -12.70
N PHE A 12 -3.12 -9.25 -11.63
CA PHE A 12 -3.72 -10.14 -10.62
C PHE A 12 -4.77 -11.08 -11.23
N GLN A 13 -5.61 -10.57 -12.12
CA GLN A 13 -6.59 -11.41 -12.86
C GLN A 13 -5.89 -12.45 -13.74
N ARG A 14 -4.78 -12.08 -14.40
CA ARG A 14 -3.96 -13.01 -15.18
C ARG A 14 -3.32 -14.07 -14.29
N MET A 15 -2.67 -13.67 -13.20
CA MET A 15 -2.04 -14.59 -12.23
C MET A 15 -3.03 -15.61 -11.68
N LYS A 16 -4.26 -15.19 -11.35
CA LYS A 16 -5.33 -16.09 -10.90
C LYS A 16 -5.70 -17.13 -11.97
N ARG A 17 -5.86 -16.72 -13.24
CA ARG A 17 -6.14 -17.65 -14.35
C ARG A 17 -5.00 -18.64 -14.58
N GLU A 18 -3.77 -18.18 -14.42
CA GLU A 18 -2.55 -18.98 -14.54
C GLU A 18 -2.23 -19.82 -13.29
N GLN A 19 -3.07 -19.75 -12.24
CA GLN A 19 -2.83 -20.40 -10.94
C GLN A 19 -1.50 -20.00 -10.28
N ARG A 20 -0.95 -18.83 -10.63
CA ARG A 20 0.24 -18.27 -10.00
C ARG A 20 -0.14 -17.60 -8.69
N LYS A 21 0.53 -18.00 -7.60
CA LYS A 21 0.31 -17.39 -6.28
C LYS A 21 0.79 -15.94 -6.30
N ILE A 22 0.03 -15.06 -5.66
CA ILE A 22 0.34 -13.64 -5.47
C ILE A 22 0.98 -13.49 -4.10
N THR A 23 2.11 -12.81 -4.04
CA THR A 23 2.82 -12.50 -2.80
C THR A 23 2.54 -11.06 -2.37
N MET A 24 2.17 -10.88 -1.11
CA MET A 24 1.92 -9.57 -0.50
C MET A 24 2.64 -9.49 0.83
N LEU A 25 3.35 -8.39 1.06
CA LEU A 25 4.03 -8.10 2.32
C LEU A 25 3.78 -6.66 2.71
N THR A 26 3.79 -6.37 4.02
CA THR A 26 3.70 -4.99 4.48
C THR A 26 5.04 -4.27 4.31
N ALA A 27 4.96 -2.97 4.01
CA ALA A 27 6.12 -2.07 3.96
C ALA A 27 5.70 -0.69 4.44
N TYR A 28 6.58 0.01 5.15
CA TYR A 28 6.27 1.31 5.75
C TYR A 28 7.33 2.38 5.45
N ASP A 29 8.42 2.02 4.78
CA ASP A 29 9.48 2.95 4.42
C ASP A 29 10.16 2.58 3.11
N ALA A 30 10.93 3.53 2.58
CA ALA A 30 11.62 3.41 1.30
C ALA A 30 12.69 2.30 1.29
N THR A 31 13.30 1.97 2.43
CA THR A 31 14.40 1.00 2.50
C THR A 31 13.87 -0.41 2.33
N PHE A 32 12.86 -0.78 3.13
CA PHE A 32 12.21 -2.09 3.00
C PHE A 32 11.44 -2.20 1.69
N ALA A 33 10.82 -1.12 1.22
CA ALA A 33 10.14 -1.14 -0.08
C ALA A 33 11.08 -1.52 -1.23
N ARG A 34 12.28 -0.90 -1.30
CA ARG A 34 13.30 -1.26 -2.32
C ARG A 34 13.74 -2.72 -2.20
N LEU A 35 13.95 -3.19 -0.98
CA LEU A 35 14.39 -4.58 -0.73
C LEU A 35 13.34 -5.59 -1.19
N LEU A 36 12.09 -5.40 -0.77
CA LEU A 36 10.97 -6.31 -1.09
C LEU A 36 10.60 -6.25 -2.57
N ASP A 37 10.62 -5.06 -3.18
CA ASP A 37 10.44 -4.92 -4.62
C ASP A 37 11.52 -5.71 -5.38
N SER A 38 12.80 -5.54 -5.01
CA SER A 38 13.92 -6.29 -5.62
C SER A 38 13.85 -7.80 -5.39
N ALA A 39 13.24 -8.23 -4.28
CA ALA A 39 13.03 -9.64 -3.94
C ALA A 39 11.88 -10.30 -4.73
N GLY A 40 11.10 -9.52 -5.50
CA GLY A 40 10.06 -10.07 -6.36
C GLY A 40 8.66 -10.09 -5.73
N THR A 41 8.41 -9.40 -4.62
CA THR A 41 7.06 -9.29 -4.02
C THR A 41 6.07 -8.62 -4.97
N ASP A 42 4.92 -9.25 -5.25
CA ASP A 42 3.94 -8.72 -6.22
C ASP A 42 3.22 -7.46 -5.71
N VAL A 43 2.93 -7.40 -4.40
CA VAL A 43 2.18 -6.31 -3.76
C VAL A 43 2.84 -5.87 -2.45
N LEU A 44 3.02 -4.56 -2.28
CA LEU A 44 3.39 -3.95 -1.01
C LEU A 44 2.17 -3.27 -0.39
N LEU A 45 1.86 -3.67 0.85
CA LEU A 45 0.77 -3.09 1.64
C LEU A 45 1.34 -2.09 2.65
N VAL A 46 0.97 -0.82 2.52
CA VAL A 46 1.09 0.15 3.60
C VAL A 46 -0.14 0.02 4.46
N GLY A 47 -0.06 -0.83 5.48
CA GLY A 47 -1.19 -1.18 6.33
C GLY A 47 -1.23 -0.40 7.64
N ASP A 48 -2.43 -0.24 8.21
CA ASP A 48 -2.63 0.44 9.50
C ASP A 48 -1.94 -0.27 10.69
N SER A 49 -1.53 -1.53 10.49
CA SER A 49 -0.59 -2.28 11.34
C SER A 49 0.66 -1.49 11.74
N LEU A 50 1.05 -0.45 10.97
CA LEU A 50 2.08 0.52 11.37
C LEU A 50 1.83 1.14 12.74
N GLY A 51 0.56 1.26 13.17
CA GLY A 51 0.21 1.72 14.51
C GLY A 51 0.86 0.85 15.59
N MET A 52 0.93 -0.45 15.37
CA MET A 52 1.55 -1.40 16.30
C MET A 52 3.06 -1.53 16.05
N VAL A 53 3.45 -1.83 14.81
CA VAL A 53 4.84 -2.23 14.52
C VAL A 53 5.81 -1.07 14.31
N VAL A 54 5.30 0.13 13.96
CA VAL A 54 6.12 1.34 13.80
C VAL A 54 5.92 2.30 14.97
N GLN A 55 4.67 2.53 15.38
CA GLN A 55 4.34 3.53 16.40
C GLN A 55 4.27 2.96 17.83
N GLY A 56 4.34 1.63 18.01
CA GLY A 56 4.34 0.98 19.33
C GLY A 56 3.00 1.04 20.07
N LYS A 57 1.89 1.31 19.37
CA LYS A 57 0.54 1.37 19.96
C LYS A 57 0.00 -0.05 20.20
N ALA A 58 -0.98 -0.14 21.10
CA ALA A 58 -1.65 -1.41 21.40
C ALA A 58 -2.57 -1.92 20.27
N ASN A 59 -3.03 -1.02 19.39
CA ASN A 59 -3.91 -1.32 18.26
C ASN A 59 -3.75 -0.24 17.17
N THR A 60 -4.52 -0.36 16.09
CA THR A 60 -4.43 0.51 14.91
C THR A 60 -5.41 1.70 14.93
N LEU A 61 -6.29 1.80 15.94
CA LEU A 61 -7.40 2.78 15.96
C LEU A 61 -6.96 4.25 15.94
N GLN A 62 -5.73 4.52 16.37
CA GLN A 62 -5.18 5.88 16.43
C GLN A 62 -4.35 6.24 15.19
N VAL A 63 -4.34 5.40 14.15
CA VAL A 63 -3.65 5.70 12.89
C VAL A 63 -4.49 6.70 12.09
N THR A 64 -3.86 7.75 11.55
CA THR A 64 -4.55 8.81 10.81
C THR A 64 -4.32 8.69 9.30
N VAL A 65 -5.20 9.30 8.51
CA VAL A 65 -5.05 9.37 7.05
C VAL A 65 -3.72 10.02 6.67
N ASP A 66 -3.29 11.07 7.38
CA ASP A 66 -2.01 11.74 7.09
C ASP A 66 -0.79 10.84 7.37
N GLN A 67 -0.87 9.95 8.36
CA GLN A 67 0.17 8.95 8.61
C GLN A 67 0.22 7.91 7.50
N MET A 68 -0.94 7.46 7.02
CA MET A 68 -1.04 6.55 5.87
C MET A 68 -0.48 7.20 4.60
N ILE A 69 -0.77 8.48 4.37
CA ILE A 69 -0.20 9.27 3.26
C ILE A 69 1.32 9.35 3.37
N TYR A 70 1.86 9.64 4.56
CA TYR A 70 3.30 9.72 4.79
C TYR A 70 4.02 8.40 4.46
N HIS A 71 3.54 7.30 5.02
CA HIS A 71 4.13 5.98 4.76
C HIS A 71 3.89 5.50 3.33
N GLY A 72 2.72 5.83 2.74
CA GLY A 72 2.39 5.63 1.34
C GLY A 72 3.44 6.27 0.43
N ALA A 73 3.66 7.59 0.58
CA ALA A 73 4.60 8.34 -0.24
C ALA A 73 6.03 7.81 -0.08
N ALA A 74 6.44 7.44 1.14
CA ALA A 74 7.74 6.85 1.40
C ALA A 74 7.94 5.52 0.63
N VAL A 75 6.94 4.62 0.65
CA VAL A 75 6.98 3.34 -0.06
C VAL A 75 6.91 3.55 -1.57
N SER A 76 5.93 4.30 -2.07
CA SER A 76 5.71 4.49 -3.52
C SER A 76 6.90 5.16 -4.21
N SER A 77 7.63 6.06 -3.54
CA SER A 77 8.85 6.68 -4.10
C SER A 77 10.02 5.71 -4.32
N ALA A 78 9.96 4.52 -3.71
CA ALA A 78 11.02 3.54 -3.68
C ALA A 78 10.74 2.28 -4.52
N VAL A 79 9.49 2.08 -4.95
CA VAL A 79 9.05 0.91 -5.71
C VAL A 79 9.18 1.17 -7.21
N GLN A 80 9.69 0.19 -7.94
CA GLN A 80 9.73 0.22 -9.41
C GLN A 80 8.70 -0.70 -10.04
N ARG A 81 8.38 -1.83 -9.39
CA ARG A 81 7.53 -2.87 -10.00
C ARG A 81 6.33 -3.30 -9.14
N ALA A 82 6.49 -3.52 -7.85
CA ALA A 82 5.40 -4.01 -7.00
C ALA A 82 4.17 -3.08 -7.04
N HIS A 83 2.98 -3.66 -6.87
CA HIS A 83 1.77 -2.88 -6.71
C HIS A 83 1.71 -2.31 -5.29
N VAL A 84 1.60 -0.99 -5.12
CA VAL A 84 1.48 -0.38 -3.79
C VAL A 84 0.02 -0.15 -3.45
N THR A 85 -0.46 -0.80 -2.39
CA THR A 85 -1.79 -0.58 -1.83
C THR A 85 -1.67 0.05 -0.45
N VAL A 86 -2.55 0.99 -0.11
CA VAL A 86 -2.49 1.73 1.16
C VAL A 86 -3.83 1.63 1.86
N ASP A 87 -3.85 1.14 3.11
CA ASP A 87 -5.10 1.00 3.85
C ASP A 87 -5.75 2.36 4.12
N MET A 88 -7.08 2.39 4.06
CA MET A 88 -7.88 3.43 4.69
C MET A 88 -7.99 3.15 6.20
N PRO A 89 -7.49 4.04 7.09
CA PRO A 89 -7.48 3.77 8.52
C PRO A 89 -8.88 3.87 9.15
N PHE A 90 -9.00 3.42 10.40
CA PHE A 90 -10.27 3.40 11.13
C PHE A 90 -11.00 4.77 11.07
N MET A 91 -12.32 4.72 10.89
CA MET A 91 -13.21 5.89 10.71
C MET A 91 -12.95 6.78 9.48
N SER A 92 -11.95 6.52 8.63
CA SER A 92 -11.73 7.35 7.43
C SER A 92 -12.70 7.06 6.27
N TYR A 93 -13.45 5.97 6.32
CA TYR A 93 -14.36 5.55 5.24
C TYR A 93 -15.74 5.07 5.71
N HIS A 94 -15.96 5.03 7.04
CA HIS A 94 -17.16 4.46 7.64
C HIS A 94 -18.33 5.45 7.71
N ILE A 95 -18.04 6.76 7.73
CA ILE A 95 -19.05 7.81 7.95
C ILE A 95 -19.94 7.99 6.73
N SER A 96 -19.34 8.11 5.55
CA SER A 96 -20.06 8.34 4.29
C SER A 96 -19.24 7.87 3.09
N VAL A 97 -19.92 7.61 1.97
CA VAL A 97 -19.27 7.34 0.67
C VAL A 97 -18.44 8.55 0.24
N GLU A 98 -18.90 9.76 0.51
CA GLU A 98 -18.17 10.98 0.19
C GLU A 98 -16.81 11.05 0.93
N ASP A 99 -16.79 10.77 2.23
CA ASP A 99 -15.56 10.74 3.01
C ASP A 99 -14.64 9.61 2.57
N ALA A 100 -15.19 8.43 2.26
CA ALA A 100 -14.43 7.32 1.74
C ALA A 100 -13.72 7.69 0.42
N VAL A 101 -14.47 8.26 -0.55
CA VAL A 101 -13.91 8.68 -1.84
C VAL A 101 -12.91 9.82 -1.67
N ARG A 102 -13.19 10.78 -0.79
CA ARG A 102 -12.29 11.91 -0.48
C ARG A 102 -10.95 11.40 0.07
N ASN A 103 -10.99 10.52 1.07
CA ASN A 103 -9.78 9.99 1.69
C ASN A 103 -9.02 9.03 0.76
N ALA A 104 -9.72 8.18 0.00
CA ALA A 104 -9.12 7.36 -1.06
C ALA A 104 -8.38 8.23 -2.09
N GLY A 105 -9.02 9.33 -2.53
CA GLY A 105 -8.42 10.29 -3.44
C GLY A 105 -7.09 10.85 -2.90
N ARG A 106 -7.06 11.25 -1.63
CA ARG A 106 -5.84 11.73 -0.97
C ARG A 106 -4.75 10.67 -0.90
N LEU A 107 -5.08 9.43 -0.54
CA LEU A 107 -4.11 8.33 -0.49
C LEU A 107 -3.49 8.03 -1.87
N VAL A 108 -4.27 8.16 -2.94
CA VAL A 108 -3.78 8.01 -4.32
C VAL A 108 -2.92 9.21 -4.73
N THR A 109 -3.39 10.44 -4.53
CA THR A 109 -2.70 11.64 -5.07
C THR A 109 -1.52 12.09 -4.21
N GLU A 110 -1.65 12.07 -2.89
CA GLU A 110 -0.63 12.51 -1.94
C GLU A 110 0.28 11.33 -1.54
N GLY A 111 -0.30 10.14 -1.35
CA GLY A 111 0.40 8.94 -0.90
C GLY A 111 0.95 8.06 -2.04
N GLY A 112 0.58 8.31 -3.30
CA GLY A 112 1.02 7.50 -4.43
C GLY A 112 0.51 6.06 -4.41
N ALA A 113 -0.64 5.80 -3.78
CA ALA A 113 -1.27 4.48 -3.78
C ALA A 113 -1.80 4.11 -5.17
N HIS A 114 -1.68 2.84 -5.56
CA HIS A 114 -2.35 2.31 -6.75
C HIS A 114 -3.76 1.78 -6.45
N SER A 115 -3.99 1.36 -5.20
CA SER A 115 -5.28 0.95 -4.65
C SER A 115 -5.35 1.29 -3.16
N VAL A 116 -6.58 1.34 -2.63
CA VAL A 116 -6.88 1.51 -1.21
C VAL A 116 -7.93 0.51 -0.75
#